data_AF-A0A2X2J2L3-F1
#
_entry.id   AF-A0A2X2J2L3-F1
#
_cell.length_a   1.000
_cell.length_b   1.000
_cell.length_c   1.000
_cell.angle_alpha   90.00
_cell.angle_beta   90.00
_cell.angle_gamma   90.00
#
_symmetry.space_group_name_H-M   'P 1'
#
loop_
_entity.id
_entity.type
_entity.pdbx_description
1 polymer ?
#
loop_
_entity_poly.entity_id
_entity_poly.type
_entity_poly.pdbx_seq_one_letter_code
_entity_poly.pdbx_strand_id
1 'polypeptide(L)'
;MWSIFNRKSQPYDLSWMEVDMHSHILPGLDDGCANTAESMKILSHLADLNLKQLYFTPHVFKEMYPNTVSHIERAFAQLSIGEFAGFLGGYAAEYMVDSHFEQLLKAEEKLLTLPTNLILIEMSYAQEYNQIERMIFDLLIEGYNPILAHPERYKFYHGNVNQIRRLREIGCLLQVNLLSVTGYYGMHEKRMAKYLAKI
;
A
#
# COMPACT_ATOMS: atom_id res chain seq x y z
N MET A 1 -3.64 -37.21 32.07
CA MET A 1 -4.51 -36.33 31.27
C MET A 1 -3.64 -35.20 30.76
N TRP A 2 -3.13 -35.29 29.54
CA TRP A 2 -2.19 -34.30 28.99
C TRP A 2 -2.98 -33.12 28.44
N SER A 3 -2.88 -31.97 29.10
CA SER A 3 -3.49 -30.71 28.66
C SER A 3 -2.66 -30.11 27.52
N ILE A 4 -3.09 -30.36 26.27
CA ILE A 4 -2.46 -29.82 25.04
C ILE A 4 -2.98 -28.39 24.74
N PHE A 5 -3.93 -27.86 25.52
CA PHE A 5 -4.57 -26.58 25.25
C PHE A 5 -4.23 -25.56 26.33
N ASN A 6 -3.05 -24.96 26.27
CA ASN A 6 -2.80 -23.64 26.86
C ASN A 6 -1.49 -23.02 26.37
N ARG A 7 -1.26 -23.06 25.05
CA ARG A 7 -0.32 -22.10 24.47
C ARG A 7 -1.06 -20.77 24.44
N LYS A 8 -0.97 -19.98 25.51
CA LYS A 8 -1.31 -18.54 25.45
C LYS A 8 -0.53 -18.00 24.25
N SER A 9 -1.24 -17.65 23.18
CA SER A 9 -0.61 -16.96 22.06
C SER A 9 0.06 -15.73 22.64
N GLN A 10 1.37 -15.60 22.46
CA GLN A 10 2.03 -14.31 22.67
C GLN A 10 1.19 -13.28 21.90
N PRO A 11 0.76 -12.17 22.52
CA PRO A 11 0.07 -11.12 21.78
C PRO A 11 0.98 -10.71 20.63
N TYR A 12 0.41 -10.56 19.44
CA TYR A 12 1.15 -10.06 18.29
C TYR A 12 1.66 -8.65 18.65
N ASP A 13 2.90 -8.34 18.26
CA ASP A 13 3.53 -7.05 18.49
C ASP A 13 4.12 -6.57 17.16
N LEU A 14 3.72 -5.38 16.73
CA LEU A 14 4.12 -4.70 15.51
C LEU A 14 5.16 -3.60 15.78
N SER A 15 5.69 -3.50 17.00
CA SER A 15 6.73 -2.52 17.35
C SER A 15 7.97 -2.59 16.44
N TRP A 16 8.29 -3.77 15.90
CA TRP A 16 9.40 -3.99 14.95
C TRP A 16 9.16 -3.40 13.55
N MET A 17 7.90 -3.18 13.17
CA MET A 17 7.52 -2.63 11.87
C MET A 17 7.67 -1.11 11.86
N GLU A 18 7.49 -0.48 13.03
CA GLU A 18 7.49 0.97 13.28
C GLU A 18 6.41 1.73 12.49
N VAL A 19 6.51 1.73 11.16
CA VAL A 19 5.65 2.47 10.23
C VAL A 19 4.93 1.49 9.31
N ASP A 20 3.60 1.59 9.23
CA ASP A 20 2.83 1.02 8.13
C ASP A 20 2.56 2.10 7.09
N MET A 21 3.00 1.88 5.86
CA MET A 21 2.97 2.88 4.80
C MET A 21 1.82 2.71 3.80
N HIS A 22 1.10 1.58 3.86
CA HIS A 22 0.10 1.23 2.86
C HIS A 22 -1.16 0.71 3.56
N SER A 23 -2.22 1.52 3.57
CA SER A 23 -3.49 1.13 4.18
C SER A 23 -4.74 1.77 3.55
N HIS A 24 -5.83 1.01 3.58
CA HIS A 24 -7.18 1.41 3.14
C HIS A 24 -8.09 1.62 4.35
N ILE A 25 -7.65 2.45 5.30
CA ILE A 25 -8.37 2.66 6.57
C ILE A 25 -9.22 3.94 6.54
N LEU A 26 -8.98 4.85 5.60
CA LEU A 26 -9.81 6.06 5.47
C LEU A 26 -11.27 5.70 5.16
N PRO A 27 -12.24 6.30 5.86
CA PRO A 27 -13.63 5.88 5.78
C PRO A 27 -14.29 6.24 4.45
N GLY A 28 -14.89 5.26 3.79
CA GLY A 28 -15.81 5.43 2.67
C GLY A 28 -15.18 5.85 1.35
N LEU A 29 -13.88 5.54 1.14
CA LEU A 29 -13.17 5.91 -0.09
C LEU A 29 -13.01 4.76 -1.09
N ASP A 30 -12.78 3.54 -0.60
CA ASP A 30 -12.48 2.38 -1.44
C ASP A 30 -12.96 1.07 -0.79
N ASP A 31 -12.33 -0.06 -1.09
CA ASP A 31 -12.64 -1.38 -0.54
C ASP A 31 -12.16 -1.61 0.90
N GLY A 32 -11.66 -0.55 1.54
CA GLY A 32 -11.30 -0.49 2.94
C GLY A 32 -12.47 -0.34 3.91
N CYS A 33 -12.31 0.58 4.87
CA CYS A 33 -13.33 0.86 5.90
C CYS A 33 -14.55 1.56 5.30
N ALA A 34 -15.76 1.09 5.60
CA ALA A 34 -16.98 1.70 5.08
C ALA A 34 -17.33 3.03 5.77
N ASN A 35 -16.90 3.21 7.01
CA ASN A 35 -17.27 4.37 7.84
C ASN A 35 -16.25 4.61 8.97
N THR A 36 -16.35 5.78 9.61
CA THR A 36 -15.43 6.23 10.66
C THR A 36 -15.37 5.26 11.86
N ALA A 37 -16.49 4.62 12.22
CA ALA A 37 -16.50 3.69 13.36
C ALA A 37 -15.65 2.43 13.08
N GLU A 38 -15.69 1.92 11.85
CA GLU A 38 -14.80 0.83 11.42
C GLU A 38 -13.35 1.26 11.42
N SER A 39 -13.04 2.44 10.86
CA SER A 39 -11.68 3.01 10.87
C SER A 39 -11.13 3.10 12.29
N MET A 40 -11.90 3.69 13.23
CA MET A 40 -11.48 3.87 14.62
C MET A 40 -11.23 2.54 15.34
N LYS A 41 -12.02 1.50 15.03
CA LYS A 41 -11.79 0.16 15.56
C LYS A 41 -10.49 -0.44 15.08
N ILE A 42 -10.15 -0.28 13.80
CA ILE A 42 -8.88 -0.76 13.24
C ILE A 42 -7.70 0.02 13.83
N LEU A 43 -7.81 1.36 13.91
CA LEU A 43 -6.78 2.21 14.52
C LEU A 43 -6.50 1.81 15.97
N SER A 44 -7.54 1.57 16.77
CA SER A 44 -7.40 1.07 18.14
C SER A 44 -6.63 -0.25 18.19
N HIS A 45 -6.99 -1.21 17.34
CA HIS A 45 -6.29 -2.50 17.31
C HIS A 45 -4.83 -2.37 16.88
N LEU A 46 -4.51 -1.53 15.89
CA LEU A 46 -3.13 -1.31 15.45
C LEU A 46 -2.29 -0.62 16.53
N ALA A 47 -2.89 0.32 17.28
CA ALA A 47 -2.27 0.94 18.44
C ALA A 47 -2.00 -0.07 19.57
N ASP A 48 -2.97 -0.97 19.85
CA ASP A 48 -2.82 -2.06 20.84
C ASP A 48 -1.72 -3.06 20.45
N LEU A 49 -1.44 -3.19 19.14
CA LEU A 49 -0.32 -3.97 18.62
C LEU A 49 1.01 -3.19 18.62
N ASN A 50 1.10 -2.02 19.24
CA ASN A 50 2.28 -1.16 19.34
C ASN A 50 2.86 -0.64 18.00
N LEU A 51 2.07 -0.60 16.92
CA LEU A 51 2.50 0.10 15.70
C LEU A 51 2.75 1.58 16.04
N LYS A 52 3.84 2.17 15.54
CA LYS A 52 4.23 3.55 15.91
C LYS A 52 3.60 4.60 15.03
N GLN A 53 3.49 4.32 13.74
CA GLN A 53 2.95 5.27 12.78
C GLN A 53 2.22 4.55 11.66
N LEU A 54 1.16 5.18 11.16
CA LEU A 54 0.36 4.68 10.05
C LEU A 54 0.14 5.78 9.01
N TYR A 55 0.39 5.47 7.76
CA TYR A 55 -0.01 6.27 6.61
C TYR A 55 -1.24 5.68 5.92
N PHE A 56 -2.05 6.55 5.33
CA PHE A 56 -3.22 6.16 4.55
C PHE A 56 -2.95 6.32 3.06
N THR A 57 -3.30 5.31 2.26
CA THR A 57 -3.04 5.28 0.82
C THR A 57 -4.26 4.71 0.09
N PRO A 58 -5.44 5.35 0.19
CA PRO A 58 -6.61 4.85 -0.50
C PRO A 58 -6.39 4.83 -2.02
N HIS A 59 -7.13 3.99 -2.70
CA HIS A 59 -7.06 3.87 -4.16
C HIS A 59 -7.43 5.19 -4.86
N VAL A 60 -6.68 5.54 -5.90
CA VAL A 60 -7.08 6.48 -6.94
C VAL A 60 -7.14 5.72 -8.26
N PHE A 61 -8.37 5.35 -8.64
CA PHE A 61 -8.66 4.58 -9.84
C PHE A 61 -9.99 5.06 -10.42
N LYS A 62 -9.97 5.86 -11.49
CA LYS A 62 -11.11 6.64 -11.96
C LYS A 62 -12.38 5.82 -12.21
N GLU A 63 -12.24 4.59 -12.67
CA GLU A 63 -13.33 3.70 -13.06
C GLU A 63 -14.02 3.03 -11.87
N MET A 64 -13.33 2.90 -10.72
CA MET A 64 -13.84 2.15 -9.56
C MET A 64 -13.82 2.98 -8.27
N TYR A 65 -12.73 3.71 -8.03
CA TYR A 65 -12.49 4.55 -6.86
C TYR A 65 -12.04 5.95 -7.33
N PRO A 66 -12.97 6.81 -7.77
CA PRO A 66 -12.67 8.15 -8.30
C PRO A 66 -12.34 9.15 -7.17
N ASN A 67 -11.44 8.75 -6.27
CA ASN A 67 -10.96 9.56 -5.18
C ASN A 67 -10.12 10.72 -5.71
N THR A 68 -10.36 11.90 -5.15
CA THR A 68 -9.61 13.12 -5.45
C THR A 68 -8.82 13.51 -4.20
N VAL A 69 -7.86 14.42 -4.34
CA VAL A 69 -7.14 14.99 -3.19
C VAL A 69 -8.10 15.48 -2.11
N SER A 70 -9.17 16.15 -2.51
CA SER A 70 -10.16 16.68 -1.57
C SER A 70 -11.01 15.59 -0.90
N HIS A 71 -11.26 14.46 -1.57
CA HIS A 71 -11.91 13.30 -0.94
C HIS A 71 -11.03 12.74 0.18
N ILE A 72 -9.76 12.52 -0.12
CA ILE A 72 -8.78 11.92 0.80
C ILE A 72 -8.54 12.85 2.00
N GLU A 73 -8.33 14.14 1.76
CA GLU A 73 -8.14 15.14 2.81
C GLU A 73 -9.33 15.21 3.77
N ARG A 74 -10.56 15.23 3.24
CA ARG A 74 -11.78 15.23 4.07
C ARG A 74 -11.95 13.95 4.88
N ALA A 75 -11.61 12.79 4.32
CA ALA A 75 -11.68 11.52 5.05
C ALA A 75 -10.63 11.48 6.16
N PHE A 76 -9.41 11.93 5.88
CA PHE A 76 -8.34 12.03 6.89
C PHE A 76 -8.70 12.99 8.02
N ALA A 77 -9.29 14.14 7.72
CA ALA A 77 -9.73 15.12 8.71
C ALA A 77 -10.74 14.56 9.72
N GLN A 78 -11.52 13.54 9.34
CA GLN A 78 -12.46 12.88 10.26
C GLN A 78 -11.76 12.02 11.32
N LEU A 79 -10.52 11.58 11.07
CA LEU A 79 -9.73 10.74 11.99
C LEU A 79 -8.68 11.56 12.77
N SER A 80 -8.16 12.64 12.18
CA SER A 80 -7.00 13.38 12.69
C SER A 80 -7.26 14.28 13.91
N ILE A 81 -8.51 14.43 14.34
CA ILE A 81 -8.91 15.21 15.52
C ILE A 81 -9.12 14.36 16.79
N GLY A 82 -8.84 13.05 16.72
CA GLY A 82 -9.10 12.08 17.79
C GLY A 82 -7.87 11.66 18.60
N GLU A 83 -8.09 10.68 19.49
CA GLU A 83 -7.09 10.05 20.37
C GLU A 83 -5.83 9.54 19.62
N PHE A 84 -5.97 9.21 18.34
CA PHE A 84 -4.91 8.66 17.51
C PHE A 84 -4.08 9.70 16.75
N ALA A 85 -4.27 11.01 16.97
CA ALA A 85 -3.59 12.06 16.19
C ALA A 85 -2.04 11.91 16.18
N GLY A 86 -1.44 11.49 17.28
CA GLY A 86 0.02 11.25 17.37
C GLY A 86 0.51 9.97 16.65
N PHE A 87 -0.41 9.11 16.23
CA PHE A 87 -0.16 7.85 15.53
C PHE A 87 -0.32 7.98 14.00
N LEU A 88 -1.01 9.03 13.53
CA LEU A 88 -1.26 9.23 12.10
C LEU A 88 -0.07 9.94 11.42
N GLY A 89 0.64 9.24 10.54
CA GLY A 89 1.77 9.78 9.78
C GLY A 89 1.36 10.73 8.65
N GLY A 90 0.12 10.64 8.19
CA GLY A 90 -0.42 11.44 7.09
C GLY A 90 -1.14 10.58 6.06
N TYR A 91 -1.39 11.14 4.89
CA TYR A 91 -2.05 10.46 3.78
C TYR A 91 -1.28 10.67 2.47
N ALA A 92 -1.39 9.68 1.59
CA ALA A 92 -0.99 9.70 0.20
C ALA A 92 -2.11 9.01 -0.62
N ALA A 93 -1.78 8.42 -1.76
CA ALA A 93 -2.71 7.60 -2.54
C ALA A 93 -1.98 6.39 -3.13
N GLU A 94 -2.71 5.30 -3.35
CA GLU A 94 -2.30 4.20 -4.23
C GLU A 94 -2.90 4.46 -5.63
N TYR A 95 -2.05 4.78 -6.60
CA TYR A 95 -2.49 5.12 -7.95
C TYR A 95 -2.54 3.89 -8.86
N MET A 96 -3.69 3.62 -9.46
CA MET A 96 -3.78 2.67 -10.56
C MET A 96 -3.02 3.20 -11.78
N VAL A 97 -2.04 2.44 -12.27
CA VAL A 97 -1.31 2.78 -13.50
C VAL A 97 -2.20 2.49 -14.70
N ASP A 98 -2.80 3.55 -15.22
CA ASP A 98 -3.67 3.55 -16.38
C ASP A 98 -3.54 4.85 -17.21
N SER A 99 -4.40 4.99 -18.22
CA SER A 99 -4.42 6.21 -19.06
C SER A 99 -4.83 7.48 -18.31
N HIS A 100 -5.58 7.37 -17.22
CA HIS A 100 -5.94 8.53 -16.41
C HIS A 100 -4.75 8.98 -15.57
N PHE A 101 -4.01 8.06 -14.95
CA PHE A 101 -2.80 8.39 -14.22
C PHE A 101 -1.73 9.03 -15.12
N GLU A 102 -1.58 8.56 -16.37
CA GLU A 102 -0.75 9.24 -17.36
C GLU A 102 -1.17 10.70 -17.61
N GLN A 103 -2.48 10.97 -17.62
CA GLN A 103 -2.99 12.34 -17.82
C GLN A 103 -2.71 13.22 -16.61
N LEU A 104 -2.88 12.69 -15.40
CA LEU A 104 -2.56 13.42 -14.16
C LEU A 104 -1.10 13.83 -14.13
N LEU A 105 -0.19 12.91 -14.47
CA LEU A 105 1.24 13.18 -14.53
C LEU A 105 1.57 14.25 -15.59
N LYS A 106 1.04 14.14 -16.81
CA LYS A 106 1.27 15.11 -17.89
C LYS A 106 0.67 16.50 -17.64
N ALA A 107 -0.40 16.56 -16.87
CA ALA A 107 -1.05 17.81 -16.49
C ALA A 107 -0.31 18.54 -15.35
N GLU A 108 0.78 17.96 -14.83
CA GLU A 108 1.51 18.45 -13.66
C GLU A 108 0.58 18.66 -12.45
N GLU A 109 -0.47 17.83 -12.35
CA GLU A 109 -1.35 17.87 -11.20
C GLU A 109 -0.58 17.43 -9.95
N LYS A 110 -0.90 18.05 -8.81
CA LYS A 110 -0.27 17.70 -7.54
C LYS A 110 -0.68 16.28 -7.14
N LEU A 111 0.23 15.32 -7.35
CA LEU A 111 0.07 13.94 -6.90
C LEU A 111 0.31 13.84 -5.38
N LEU A 112 -0.43 12.95 -4.74
CA LEU A 112 -0.28 12.67 -3.31
C LEU A 112 0.80 11.63 -3.10
N THR A 113 1.78 11.98 -2.28
CA THR A 113 2.95 11.14 -2.01
C THR A 113 3.14 10.95 -0.52
N LEU A 114 3.77 9.83 -0.18
CA LEU A 114 4.38 9.62 1.12
C LEU A 114 5.62 10.54 1.24
N PRO A 115 6.17 10.75 2.46
CA PRO A 115 7.36 11.57 2.65
C PRO A 115 8.48 11.20 1.68
N THR A 116 9.32 12.18 1.31
CA THR A 116 10.39 12.02 0.31
C THR A 116 9.92 11.73 -1.11
N ASN A 117 8.75 12.26 -1.50
CA ASN A 117 8.13 12.10 -2.83
C ASN A 117 7.92 10.63 -3.23
N LEU A 118 7.71 9.75 -2.25
CA LEU A 118 7.43 8.34 -2.51
C LEU A 118 6.00 8.21 -3.07
N ILE A 119 5.88 7.79 -4.32
CA ILE A 119 4.59 7.62 -4.99
C ILE A 119 4.27 6.13 -5.08
N LEU A 120 3.12 5.75 -4.52
CA LEU A 120 2.67 4.36 -4.53
C LEU A 120 1.82 4.13 -5.78
N ILE A 121 2.23 3.15 -6.58
CA ILE A 121 1.57 2.78 -7.82
C ILE A 121 1.19 1.30 -7.81
N GLU A 122 0.07 0.97 -8.42
CA GLU A 122 -0.41 -0.41 -8.60
C GLU A 122 -0.82 -0.68 -10.04
N MET A 123 -1.02 -1.95 -10.37
CA MET A 123 -1.53 -2.38 -11.67
C MET A 123 -2.71 -3.34 -11.48
N SER A 124 -3.44 -3.57 -12.57
CA SER A 124 -4.41 -4.67 -12.61
C SER A 124 -3.75 -6.00 -12.27
N TYR A 125 -4.36 -6.78 -11.37
CA TYR A 125 -3.91 -8.15 -11.09
C TYR A 125 -4.00 -9.09 -12.30
N ALA A 126 -4.75 -8.71 -13.34
CA ALA A 126 -4.95 -9.54 -14.53
C ALA A 126 -3.77 -9.52 -15.49
N GLN A 127 -3.14 -8.35 -15.69
CA GLN A 127 -2.06 -8.17 -16.65
C GLN A 127 -1.15 -7.01 -16.28
N GLU A 128 0.11 -7.10 -16.70
CA GLU A 128 1.06 -6.00 -16.58
C GLU A 128 0.63 -4.82 -17.45
N TYR A 129 0.86 -3.61 -16.97
CA TYR A 129 0.69 -2.43 -17.79
C TYR A 129 1.80 -2.34 -18.84
N ASN A 130 1.43 -2.34 -20.12
CA ASN A 130 2.39 -2.43 -21.23
C ASN A 130 3.48 -1.35 -21.23
N GLN A 131 3.23 -0.18 -20.62
CA GLN A 131 4.18 0.93 -20.56
C GLN A 131 4.74 1.14 -19.13
N ILE A 132 4.72 0.12 -18.27
CA ILE A 132 5.12 0.28 -16.86
C ILE A 132 6.55 0.81 -16.69
N GLU A 133 7.52 0.32 -17.49
CA GLU A 133 8.90 0.82 -17.44
C GLU A 133 8.99 2.31 -17.81
N ARG A 134 8.20 2.73 -18.81
CA ARG A 134 8.15 4.13 -19.23
C ARG A 134 7.48 5.00 -18.16
N MET A 135 6.38 4.54 -17.56
CA MET A 135 5.71 5.24 -16.46
C MET A 135 6.66 5.46 -15.28
N ILE A 136 7.40 4.42 -14.87
CA ILE A 136 8.40 4.53 -13.79
C ILE A 136 9.47 5.55 -14.16
N PHE A 137 9.97 5.51 -15.40
CA PHE A 137 10.99 6.46 -15.86
C PHE A 137 10.48 7.90 -15.87
N ASP A 138 9.27 8.14 -16.37
CA ASP A 138 8.64 9.46 -16.40
C ASP A 138 8.45 9.99 -14.95
N LEU A 139 8.00 9.14 -14.01
CA LEU A 139 7.91 9.50 -12.58
C LEU A 139 9.25 9.90 -11.97
N LEU A 140 10.32 9.16 -12.29
CA LEU A 140 11.68 9.47 -11.81
C LEU A 140 12.18 10.81 -12.36
N ILE A 141 11.91 11.13 -13.63
CA ILE A 141 12.26 12.42 -14.25
C ILE A 141 11.54 13.58 -13.55
N GLU A 142 10.26 13.40 -13.23
CA GLU A 142 9.45 14.39 -12.52
C GLU A 142 9.80 14.50 -11.01
N GLY A 143 10.80 13.74 -10.53
CA GLY A 143 11.30 13.83 -9.17
C GLY A 143 10.52 13.02 -8.13
N TYR A 144 9.69 12.08 -8.59
CA TYR A 144 9.02 11.10 -7.74
C TYR A 144 9.88 9.84 -7.55
N ASN A 145 9.70 9.19 -6.40
CA ASN A 145 10.31 7.90 -6.09
C ASN A 145 9.23 6.80 -6.16
N PRO A 146 9.07 6.10 -7.29
CA PRO A 146 7.99 5.14 -7.47
C PRO A 146 8.18 3.89 -6.61
N ILE A 147 7.09 3.48 -5.94
CA ILE A 147 6.97 2.22 -5.23
C ILE A 147 5.88 1.40 -5.91
N LEU A 148 6.23 0.23 -6.44
CA LEU A 148 5.24 -0.73 -6.91
C LEU A 148 4.64 -1.48 -5.72
N ALA A 149 3.33 -1.30 -5.53
CA ALA A 149 2.56 -1.93 -4.49
C ALA A 149 2.37 -3.44 -4.76
N HIS A 150 2.50 -4.21 -3.67
CA HIS A 150 2.26 -5.66 -3.58
C HIS A 150 2.60 -6.50 -4.83
N PRO A 151 3.82 -6.38 -5.40
CA PRO A 151 4.14 -7.06 -6.64
C PRO A 151 4.17 -8.59 -6.54
N GLU A 152 4.18 -9.12 -5.32
CA GLU A 152 3.98 -10.54 -5.07
C GLU A 152 2.59 -11.06 -5.43
N ARG A 153 1.60 -10.17 -5.56
CA ARG A 153 0.21 -10.53 -5.90
C ARG A 153 -0.03 -10.57 -7.41
N TYR A 154 0.89 -10.04 -8.23
CA TYR A 154 0.80 -10.10 -9.69
C TYR A 154 1.19 -11.48 -10.22
N LYS A 155 0.20 -12.26 -10.64
CA LYS A 155 0.38 -13.65 -11.13
C LYS A 155 1.33 -13.73 -12.33
N PHE A 156 1.33 -12.70 -13.18
CA PHE A 156 2.19 -12.64 -14.36
C PHE A 156 3.69 -12.58 -14.02
N TYR A 157 4.07 -12.20 -12.80
CA TYR A 157 5.46 -12.24 -12.35
C TYR A 157 5.88 -13.55 -11.70
N HIS A 158 4.94 -14.42 -11.30
CA HIS A 158 5.25 -15.68 -10.60
C HIS A 158 6.12 -16.64 -11.44
N GLY A 159 6.00 -16.57 -12.77
CA GLY A 159 6.80 -17.38 -13.70
C GLY A 159 8.00 -16.66 -14.31
N ASN A 160 8.09 -15.33 -14.18
CA ASN A 160 9.15 -14.52 -14.78
C ASN A 160 9.50 -13.32 -13.88
N VAL A 161 10.45 -13.53 -12.97
CA VAL A 161 10.93 -12.49 -12.05
C VAL A 161 11.84 -11.46 -12.70
N ASN A 162 12.32 -11.69 -13.92
CA ASN A 162 13.25 -10.77 -14.58
C ASN A 162 12.63 -9.40 -14.79
N GLN A 163 11.33 -9.35 -15.05
CA GLN A 163 10.62 -8.09 -15.23
C GLN A 163 10.57 -7.28 -13.93
N ILE A 164 10.20 -7.89 -12.78
CA ILE A 164 10.27 -7.17 -11.49
C ILE A 164 11.69 -6.69 -11.20
N ARG A 165 12.71 -7.53 -11.44
CA ARG A 165 14.11 -7.14 -11.24
C ARG A 165 14.47 -5.93 -12.11
N ARG A 166 14.01 -5.91 -13.36
CA ARG A 166 14.20 -4.81 -14.29
C ARG A 166 13.56 -3.51 -13.76
N LEU A 167 12.33 -3.56 -13.26
CA LEU A 167 11.68 -2.38 -12.65
C LEU A 167 12.50 -1.84 -11.48
N ARG A 168 13.03 -2.75 -10.64
CA ARG A 168 13.91 -2.37 -9.54
C ARG A 168 15.22 -1.74 -10.00
N GLU A 169 15.84 -2.31 -11.03
CA GLU A 169 17.09 -1.79 -11.61
C GLU A 169 16.91 -0.39 -12.23
N ILE A 170 15.72 -0.05 -12.73
CA ILE A 170 15.39 1.28 -13.23
C ILE A 170 15.23 2.31 -12.09
N GLY A 171 15.00 1.85 -10.86
CA GLY A 171 14.84 2.70 -9.68
C GLY A 171 13.47 2.60 -9.01
N CYS A 172 12.61 1.65 -9.42
CA CYS A 172 11.34 1.40 -8.74
C CYS A 172 11.57 0.61 -7.44
N LEU A 173 11.07 1.14 -6.33
CA LEU A 173 11.01 0.43 -5.07
C LEU A 173 9.87 -0.60 -5.11
N LEU A 174 9.97 -1.64 -4.28
CA LEU A 174 8.98 -2.71 -4.22
C LEU A 174 8.44 -2.82 -2.80
N GLN A 175 7.12 -2.79 -2.63
CA GLN A 175 6.46 -2.95 -1.34
C GLN A 175 5.73 -4.29 -1.27
N VAL A 176 6.06 -5.13 -0.28
CA VAL A 176 5.44 -6.45 -0.10
C VAL A 176 4.41 -6.40 1.02
N ASN A 177 3.25 -7.04 0.85
CA ASN A 177 2.26 -7.13 1.93
C ASN A 177 2.72 -8.11 3.02
N LEU A 178 2.61 -7.68 4.28
CA LEU A 178 2.99 -8.50 5.43
C LEU A 178 2.30 -9.88 5.44
N LEU A 179 1.00 -9.91 5.12
CA LEU A 179 0.21 -11.14 5.07
C LEU A 179 0.63 -12.09 3.94
N SER A 180 1.27 -11.59 2.88
CA SER A 180 1.82 -12.44 1.82
C SER A 180 2.91 -13.36 2.38
N VAL A 181 3.73 -12.88 3.32
CA VAL A 181 4.82 -13.66 3.95
C VAL A 181 4.27 -14.83 4.78
N THR A 182 3.09 -14.67 5.37
CA THR A 182 2.43 -15.73 6.15
C THR A 182 1.81 -16.79 5.25
N GLY A 183 1.41 -16.42 4.03
CA GLY A 183 0.71 -17.25 3.06
C GLY A 183 -0.79 -17.02 2.99
N TYR A 184 -1.26 -15.90 3.54
CA TYR A 184 -2.67 -15.52 3.55
C TYR A 184 -3.30 -15.49 2.14
N TYR A 185 -2.60 -14.93 1.15
CA TYR A 185 -3.10 -14.83 -0.22
C TYR A 185 -2.85 -16.07 -1.09
N GLY A 186 -2.05 -17.03 -0.60
CA GLY A 186 -1.71 -18.24 -1.34
C GLY A 186 -0.22 -18.58 -1.31
N MET A 187 0.09 -19.78 -1.82
CA MET A 187 1.46 -20.31 -1.80
C MET A 187 2.38 -19.64 -2.83
N HIS A 188 1.83 -19.13 -3.94
CA HIS A 188 2.61 -18.46 -4.97
C HIS A 188 3.02 -17.05 -4.51
N GLU A 189 2.08 -16.31 -3.93
CA GLU A 189 2.26 -15.00 -3.31
C GLU A 189 3.27 -15.09 -2.17
N LYS A 190 3.19 -16.13 -1.32
CA LYS A 190 4.18 -16.38 -0.27
C LYS A 190 5.59 -16.62 -0.81
N ARG A 191 5.71 -17.40 -1.88
CA ARG A 191 7.01 -17.69 -2.51
C ARG A 191 7.59 -16.41 -3.11
N MET A 192 6.76 -15.63 -3.80
CA MET A 192 7.18 -14.37 -4.39
C MET A 192 7.55 -13.33 -3.31
N ALA A 193 6.75 -13.16 -2.26
CA ALA A 193 7.08 -12.30 -1.11
C ALA A 193 8.46 -12.64 -0.52
N LYS A 194 8.75 -13.92 -0.31
CA LYS A 194 10.05 -14.39 0.19
C LYS A 194 11.21 -14.19 -0.80
N TYR A 195 10.93 -14.19 -2.10
CA TYR A 195 11.91 -13.89 -3.12
C TYR A 195 12.24 -12.39 -3.12
N LEU A 196 11.20 -11.54 -3.13
CA LEU A 196 11.33 -10.09 -3.15
C LEU A 196 12.02 -9.55 -1.89
N ALA A 197 11.77 -10.14 -0.72
CA ALA A 197 12.45 -9.75 0.52
C ALA A 197 13.97 -10.03 0.54
N LYS A 198 14.53 -10.68 -0.49
CA LYS A 198 15.95 -11.03 -0.57
C LYS A 198 16.71 -10.29 -1.66
N ILE A 199 16.00 -9.63 -2.58
CA ILE A 199 16.65 -8.95 -3.70
C ILE A 199 16.92 -7.50 -3.33
#